data_AF-A0A1H8EYE7-F1
#
_entry.id   AF-A0A1H8EYE7-F1
#
_cell.length_a   1.000
_cell.length_b   1.000
_cell.length_c   1.000
_cell.angle_alpha   90.00
_cell.angle_beta   90.00
_cell.angle_gamma   90.00
#
_symmetry.space_group_name_H-M   'P 1'
#
loop_
_entity.id
_entity.type
_entity.pdbx_description
1 polymer ?
#
loop_
_entity_poly.entity_id
_entity_poly.type
_entity_poly.pdbx_seq_one_letter_code
_entity_poly.pdbx_strand_id
1 'polypeptide(L)'
;METIVSITNNKVVTTTQIIAKHFGRSHDELVHSLRYLMRDCGTAFSKENFFEQDCGYSLWITYPGFLVISGLFLGARNARIKIDFIDAFVKVQKEIDTCKHHIPQARRGELLFMRPEWTRTAHYESARM
;
A
#
# COMPACT_ATOMS: atom_id res chain seq x y z
N MET A 1 -9.41 18.22 -9.33
CA MET A 1 -8.43 17.45 -8.52
C MET A 1 -8.42 16.03 -9.08
N GLU A 2 -7.26 15.51 -9.45
CA GLU A 2 -7.14 14.12 -9.92
C GLU A 2 -7.31 13.19 -8.71
N THR A 3 -8.23 12.22 -8.81
CA THR A 3 -8.50 11.28 -7.72
C THR A 3 -7.41 10.21 -7.72
N ILE A 4 -6.55 10.19 -6.69
CA ILE A 4 -5.40 9.27 -6.60
C ILE A 4 -5.77 7.89 -6.03
N VAL A 5 -6.98 7.74 -5.51
CA VAL A 5 -7.57 6.48 -5.03
C VAL A 5 -9.01 6.37 -5.52
N SER A 6 -9.53 5.16 -5.62
CA SER A 6 -10.88 4.86 -6.09
C SER A 6 -11.45 3.67 -5.32
N ILE A 7 -12.76 3.45 -5.44
CA ILE A 7 -13.42 2.29 -4.83
C ILE A 7 -13.61 1.24 -5.92
N THR A 8 -13.16 0.02 -5.69
CA THR A 8 -13.33 -1.11 -6.59
C THR A 8 -13.54 -2.38 -5.78
N ASN A 9 -14.54 -3.17 -6.11
CA ASN A 9 -14.87 -4.42 -5.39
C ASN A 9 -14.96 -4.21 -3.86
N ASN A 10 -15.59 -3.10 -3.45
CA ASN A 10 -15.76 -2.72 -2.04
C ASN A 10 -14.44 -2.44 -1.27
N LYS A 11 -13.32 -2.28 -1.99
CA LYS A 11 -12.00 -1.92 -1.46
C LYS A 11 -11.58 -0.55 -1.98
N VAL A 12 -10.89 0.24 -1.14
CA VAL A 12 -10.20 1.46 -1.60
C VAL A 12 -8.88 1.06 -2.22
N VAL A 13 -8.67 1.44 -3.48
CA VAL A 13 -7.51 1.07 -4.27
C VAL A 13 -6.92 2.27 -5.01
N THR A 14 -5.62 2.25 -5.24
CA THR A 14 -4.94 3.07 -6.26
C THR A 14 -4.45 2.17 -7.39
N THR A 15 -3.75 2.72 -8.38
CA THR A 15 -3.17 1.94 -9.48
C THR A 15 -1.66 2.15 -9.59
N THR A 16 -0.96 1.15 -10.13
CA THR A 16 0.48 1.28 -10.45
C THR A 16 0.77 2.48 -11.36
N GLN A 17 -0.13 2.83 -12.28
CA GLN A 17 0.03 4.00 -13.16
C GLN A 17 -0.04 5.32 -12.38
N ILE A 18 -1.01 5.45 -11.47
CA ILE A 18 -1.16 6.64 -10.62
C ILE A 18 0.09 6.78 -9.72
N ILE A 19 0.53 5.67 -9.09
CA ILE A 19 1.75 5.68 -8.29
C ILE A 19 2.96 6.11 -9.13
N ALA A 20 3.20 5.48 -10.28
CA ALA A 20 4.33 5.80 -11.15
C ALA A 20 4.36 7.29 -11.53
N LYS A 21 3.20 7.84 -11.93
CA LYS A 21 3.04 9.25 -12.27
C LYS A 21 3.38 10.18 -11.11
N HIS A 22 2.84 9.94 -9.91
CA HIS A 22 3.05 10.82 -8.76
C HIS A 22 4.50 10.77 -8.24
N PHE A 23 5.10 9.58 -8.21
CA PHE A 23 6.49 9.42 -7.77
C PHE A 23 7.51 9.80 -8.85
N GLY A 24 7.07 10.03 -10.10
CA GLY A 24 7.95 10.38 -11.22
C GLY A 24 8.84 9.21 -11.65
N ARG A 25 8.25 8.01 -11.75
CA ARG A 25 8.91 6.77 -12.14
C ARG A 25 8.31 6.23 -13.43
N SER A 26 9.10 5.44 -14.17
CA SER A 26 8.55 4.64 -15.27
C SER A 26 7.55 3.63 -14.71
N HIS A 27 6.41 3.49 -15.39
CA HIS A 27 5.41 2.50 -15.03
C HIS A 27 5.95 1.07 -15.19
N ASP A 28 6.70 0.80 -16.25
CA ASP A 28 7.33 -0.52 -16.48
C ASP A 28 8.33 -0.89 -15.39
N GLU A 29 9.20 0.05 -14.99
CA GLU A 29 10.17 -0.16 -13.91
C GLU A 29 9.48 -0.44 -12.57
N LEU A 30 8.37 0.28 -12.31
CA LEU A 30 7.58 0.07 -11.11
C LEU A 30 6.93 -1.32 -11.09
N VAL A 31 6.30 -1.73 -12.19
CA VAL A 31 5.67 -3.06 -12.31
C VAL A 31 6.73 -4.16 -12.19
N HIS A 32 7.90 -3.97 -12.79
CA HIS A 32 9.01 -4.91 -12.66
C HIS A 32 9.47 -5.05 -11.21
N SER A 33 9.71 -3.92 -10.51
CA SER A 33 10.09 -3.91 -9.09
C SER A 33 9.01 -4.54 -8.20
N LEU A 34 7.74 -4.25 -8.48
CA LEU A 34 6.61 -4.80 -7.76
C LEU A 34 6.52 -6.33 -7.90
N ARG A 35 6.84 -6.90 -9.06
CA ARG A 35 6.84 -8.37 -9.24
C ARG A 35 7.82 -9.07 -8.30
N TYR A 36 9.01 -8.51 -8.09
CA TYR A 36 9.96 -9.04 -7.11
C TYR A 36 9.44 -8.86 -5.68
N LEU A 37 8.92 -7.68 -5.36
CA LEU A 37 8.37 -7.39 -4.03
C LEU A 37 7.20 -8.31 -3.66
N MET A 38 6.33 -8.62 -4.63
CA MET A 38 5.20 -9.55 -4.47
C MET A 38 5.65 -10.98 -4.13
N ARG A 39 6.82 -11.41 -4.64
CA ARG A 39 7.40 -12.71 -4.31
C ARG A 39 7.86 -12.74 -2.85
N ASP A 40 8.47 -11.66 -2.37
CA ASP A 40 9.01 -11.58 -1.01
C ASP A 40 7.92 -11.39 0.05
N CYS A 41 6.80 -10.74 -0.30
CA CYS A 41 5.65 -10.56 0.59
C CYS A 41 4.84 -11.86 0.85
N GLY A 42 5.07 -12.90 0.05
CA GLY A 42 4.31 -14.14 0.10
C GLY A 42 2.96 -14.09 -0.64
N THR A 43 2.46 -15.25 -1.05
CA THR A 43 1.31 -15.36 -1.97
C THR A 43 0.00 -14.84 -1.39
N ALA A 44 -0.25 -15.07 -0.10
CA ALA A 44 -1.48 -14.65 0.57
C ALA A 44 -1.60 -13.13 0.65
N PHE A 45 -0.53 -12.45 1.11
CA PHE A 45 -0.49 -10.99 1.15
C PHE A 45 -0.61 -10.40 -0.25
N SER A 46 0.14 -10.94 -1.21
CA SER A 46 0.18 -10.38 -2.55
C SER A 46 -1.17 -10.46 -3.26
N LYS A 47 -1.87 -11.60 -3.17
CA LYS A 47 -3.22 -11.77 -3.74
C LYS A 47 -4.26 -10.83 -3.15
N GLU A 48 -4.10 -10.43 -1.89
CA GLU A 48 -5.07 -9.57 -1.18
C GLU A 48 -4.78 -8.07 -1.36
N ASN A 49 -3.61 -7.70 -1.86
CA ASN A 49 -3.19 -6.30 -1.92
C ASN A 49 -2.74 -5.81 -3.30
N PHE A 50 -2.50 -6.73 -4.23
CA PHE A 50 -2.11 -6.44 -5.61
C PHE A 50 -2.98 -7.25 -6.57
N PHE A 51 -3.93 -6.60 -7.22
CA PHE A 51 -4.89 -7.23 -8.12
C PHE A 51 -4.64 -6.77 -9.55
N GLU A 52 -4.72 -7.68 -10.51
CA GLU A 52 -4.69 -7.31 -11.92
C GLU A 52 -5.97 -6.56 -12.30
N GLN A 53 -5.83 -5.52 -13.12
CA GLN A 53 -6.98 -4.95 -13.85
C GLN A 53 -7.33 -5.86 -15.04
N ASP A 54 -8.54 -5.72 -15.59
CA ASP A 54 -9.00 -6.52 -16.73
C ASP A 54 -8.06 -6.49 -17.95
N CYS A 55 -7.29 -5.41 -18.09
CA CYS A 55 -6.29 -5.22 -19.15
C CYS A 55 -4.85 -5.63 -18.76
N GLY A 56 -4.63 -6.19 -17.57
CA GLY A 56 -3.40 -6.87 -17.11
C GLY A 56 -2.14 -6.01 -16.94
N TYR A 57 -2.08 -4.83 -17.57
CA TYR A 57 -0.89 -3.98 -17.60
C TYR A 57 -0.76 -3.07 -16.36
N SER A 58 -1.85 -2.81 -15.66
CA SER A 58 -1.89 -2.02 -14.43
C SER A 58 -2.50 -2.83 -13.30
N LEU A 59 -1.94 -2.73 -12.09
CA LEU A 59 -2.50 -3.38 -10.91
C LEU A 59 -3.28 -2.39 -10.06
N TRP A 60 -4.40 -2.84 -9.49
CA TRP A 60 -5.04 -2.22 -8.33
C TRP A 60 -4.27 -2.55 -7.06
N ILE A 61 -4.03 -1.52 -6.25
CA ILE A 61 -3.21 -1.59 -5.04
C ILE A 61 -4.01 -1.04 -3.86
N THR A 62 -4.19 -1.84 -2.82
CA THR A 62 -4.86 -1.43 -1.57
C THR A 62 -3.95 -0.58 -0.69
N TYR A 63 -4.48 -0.04 0.40
CA TYR A 63 -3.68 0.70 1.38
C TYR A 63 -2.47 -0.10 1.92
N PRO A 64 -2.61 -1.37 2.39
CA PRO A 64 -1.43 -2.15 2.82
C PRO A 64 -0.43 -2.40 1.68
N GLY A 65 -0.91 -2.71 0.47
CA GLY A 65 -0.04 -2.86 -0.69
C GLY A 65 0.73 -1.58 -1.02
N PHE A 66 0.07 -0.42 -0.88
CA PHE A 66 0.69 0.89 -1.06
C PHE A 66 1.80 1.14 -0.03
N LEU A 67 1.58 0.81 1.25
CA LEU A 67 2.62 0.97 2.27
C LEU A 67 3.89 0.19 1.92
N VAL A 68 3.74 -1.06 1.46
CA VAL A 68 4.89 -1.91 1.06
C VAL A 68 5.59 -1.32 -0.18
N ILE A 69 4.87 -1.06 -1.27
CA ILE A 69 5.49 -0.55 -2.51
C ILE A 69 6.10 0.85 -2.30
N SER A 70 5.53 1.66 -1.40
CA SER A 70 6.07 2.99 -1.09
C SER A 70 7.46 2.93 -0.48
N GLY A 71 7.86 1.79 0.10
CA GLY A 71 9.22 1.55 0.61
C GLY A 71 10.30 1.69 -0.47
N LEU A 72 9.95 1.50 -1.75
CA LEU A 72 10.85 1.69 -2.89
C LEU A 72 11.20 3.17 -3.15
N PHE A 73 10.47 4.11 -2.54
CA PHE A 73 10.64 5.54 -2.76
C PHE A 73 11.21 6.23 -1.52
N LEU A 74 12.41 6.81 -1.66
CA LEU A 74 13.14 7.47 -0.57
C LEU A 74 13.21 8.99 -0.76
N GLY A 75 13.41 9.73 0.33
CA GLY A 75 13.62 11.19 0.32
C GLY A 75 12.39 12.04 0.66
N ALA A 76 12.64 13.30 1.01
CA ALA A 76 11.62 14.21 1.58
C ALA A 76 10.45 14.52 0.63
N ARG A 77 10.71 14.67 -0.68
CA ARG A 77 9.66 14.83 -1.70
C ARG A 77 8.72 13.63 -1.72
N ASN A 78 9.28 12.42 -1.70
CA ASN A 78 8.50 11.18 -1.73
C ASN A 78 7.74 10.95 -0.43
N ALA A 79 8.27 11.41 0.71
CA ALA A 79 7.54 11.37 1.98
C ALA A 79 6.23 12.19 1.93
N ARG A 80 6.25 13.39 1.35
CA ARG A 80 5.04 14.20 1.16
C ARG A 80 4.01 13.49 0.29
N ILE A 81 4.45 12.93 -0.84
CA ILE A 81 3.59 12.15 -1.73
C ILE A 81 2.97 10.97 -0.97
N LYS A 82 3.75 10.24 -0.16
CA LYS A 82 3.22 9.15 0.67
C LYS A 82 2.11 9.62 1.61
N ILE A 83 2.29 10.76 2.27
CA ILE A 83 1.28 11.35 3.15
C ILE A 83 0.00 11.65 2.35
N ASP A 84 0.11 12.25 1.17
CA ASP A 84 -1.05 12.56 0.32
C ASP A 84 -1.86 11.30 -0.03
N PHE A 85 -1.18 10.19 -0.38
CA PHE A 85 -1.84 8.91 -0.62
C PHE A 85 -2.48 8.34 0.64
N ILE A 86 -1.77 8.35 1.77
CA ILE A 86 -2.30 7.85 3.06
C ILE A 86 -3.57 8.61 3.44
N ASP A 87 -3.56 9.94 3.34
CA ASP A 87 -4.71 10.78 3.64
C ASP A 87 -5.88 10.50 2.70
N ALA A 88 -5.61 10.30 1.41
CA ALA A 88 -6.63 9.94 0.43
C ALA A 88 -7.26 8.57 0.74
N PHE A 89 -6.46 7.55 1.06
CA PHE A 89 -6.97 6.24 1.48
C PHE A 89 -7.84 6.36 2.73
N VAL A 90 -7.37 7.07 3.76
CA VAL A 90 -8.11 7.26 5.01
C VAL A 90 -9.42 8.01 4.80
N LYS A 91 -9.42 9.03 3.94
CA LYS A 91 -10.63 9.81 3.63
C LYS A 91 -11.69 8.94 2.97
N VAL A 92 -11.34 8.23 1.89
CA VAL A 92 -12.30 7.38 1.15
C VAL A 92 -12.75 6.19 2.00
N GLN A 93 -11.86 5.62 2.83
CA GLN A 93 -12.25 4.56 3.76
C GLN A 93 -13.29 5.05 4.78
N LYS A 94 -13.10 6.26 5.34
CA LYS A 94 -14.08 6.85 6.27
C LYS A 94 -15.44 7.09 5.59
N GLU A 95 -15.45 7.52 4.33
CA GLU A 95 -16.69 7.70 3.57
C GLU A 95 -17.43 6.36 3.41
N ILE A 96 -16.70 5.29 3.08
CA ILE A 96 -17.26 3.93 3.03
C ILE A 96 -17.80 3.47 4.38
N ASP A 97 -17.05 3.67 5.46
CA ASP A 97 -17.42 3.22 6.81
C ASP A 97 -18.65 3.99 7.33
N THR A 98 -18.70 5.31 7.07
CA THR A 98 -19.82 6.18 7.43
C THR A 98 -21.10 5.79 6.67
N CYS A 99 -20.98 5.39 5.39
CA CYS A 99 -22.09 4.85 4.62
C CYS A 99 -22.48 3.41 5.01
N LYS A 100 -21.59 2.64 5.66
CA LYS A 100 -21.83 1.23 5.99
C LYS A 100 -22.45 0.97 7.36
N HIS A 101 -22.12 1.70 8.44
CA HIS A 101 -22.90 1.79 9.70
C HIS A 101 -22.10 2.50 10.82
N HIS A 102 -22.84 3.16 11.71
CA HIS A 102 -22.44 3.77 12.98
C HIS A 102 -21.79 2.74 13.94
N ILE A 103 -20.46 2.70 14.10
CA ILE A 103 -19.78 1.88 15.13
C ILE A 103 -18.60 2.67 15.78
N PRO A 104 -18.45 2.69 17.13
CA PRO A 104 -17.53 3.59 17.83
C PRO A 104 -16.04 3.25 17.67
N GLN A 105 -15.21 4.30 17.76
CA GLN A 105 -13.74 4.31 17.56
C GLN A 105 -12.91 3.55 18.62
N ALA A 106 -13.43 2.51 19.27
CA ALA A 106 -12.71 1.74 20.27
C ALA A 106 -11.95 0.58 19.61
N ARG A 107 -10.80 0.86 18.98
CA ARG A 107 -9.67 -0.08 18.78
C ARG A 107 -8.44 0.48 18.04
N ARG A 108 -8.31 1.81 17.90
CA ARG A 108 -7.12 2.41 17.24
C ARG A 108 -5.83 2.33 18.09
N GLY A 109 -5.93 2.15 19.41
CA GLY A 109 -4.77 2.15 20.31
C GLY A 109 -3.98 0.83 20.37
N GLU A 110 -4.59 -0.32 20.07
CA GLU A 110 -3.98 -1.63 20.32
C GLU A 110 -2.97 -2.07 19.23
N LEU A 111 -3.10 -1.56 18.01
CA LEU A 111 -2.18 -1.85 16.90
C LEU A 111 -0.81 -1.19 17.05
N LEU A 112 -0.69 -0.10 17.82
CA LEU A 112 0.56 0.62 18.03
C LEU A 112 1.51 -0.10 19.00
N PHE A 113 1.01 -1.05 19.80
CA PHE A 113 1.80 -1.77 20.81
C PHE A 113 2.15 -3.22 20.44
N MET A 114 1.71 -3.71 19.28
CA MET A 114 2.20 -4.99 18.78
C MET A 114 3.65 -4.83 18.32
N ARG A 115 4.59 -5.49 19.01
CA ARG A 115 5.95 -5.67 18.49
C ARG A 115 5.83 -6.42 17.16
N PRO A 116 6.20 -5.82 16.02
CA PRO A 116 6.03 -6.49 14.75
C PRO A 116 7.02 -7.66 14.66
N GLU A 117 6.55 -8.81 14.17
CA GLU A 117 7.29 -10.08 14.08
C GLU A 117 8.66 -9.98 13.38
N TRP A 118 8.89 -8.94 12.56
CA TRP A 118 10.17 -8.70 11.90
C TRP A 118 11.33 -8.37 12.86
N THR A 119 11.02 -7.99 14.10
CA THR A 119 12.05 -7.86 15.15
C THR A 119 12.77 -9.17 15.46
N ARG A 120 12.20 -10.34 15.10
CA ARG A 120 12.91 -11.63 15.18
C ARG A 120 13.79 -11.93 13.97
N THR A 121 13.43 -11.45 12.77
CA THR A 121 14.19 -11.72 11.54
C THR A 121 15.41 -10.82 11.35
N ALA A 122 15.46 -9.64 11.98
CA ALA A 122 16.63 -8.75 11.92
C ALA A 122 17.92 -9.36 12.52
N HIS A 123 17.83 -10.45 13.30
CA HIS A 123 18.98 -11.13 13.89
C HIS A 123 19.71 -12.13 12.96
N TYR A 124 19.23 -12.35 11.73
CA TYR A 124 19.91 -13.29 10.81
C TYR A 124 21.07 -12.68 10.02
N GLU A 125 21.15 -11.35 9.91
CA GLU A 125 22.22 -10.68 9.13
C GLU A 125 23.50 -10.41 9.94
N SER A 126 23.44 -10.49 11.27
CA SER A 126 24.59 -10.29 12.17
C SER A 126 25.31 -11.58 12.58
N ALA A 127 24.87 -12.75 12.10
CA ALA A 127 25.47 -14.05 12.39
C ALA A 127 26.34 -14.62 11.25
N ARG A 128 26.69 -13.79 10.25
CA ARG A 128 27.48 -14.20 9.06
C ARG A 128 28.71 -13.32 8.77
N MET A 129 29.25 -12.64 9.78
CA MET A 129 30.59 -12.04 9.75
C MET A 129 31.51 -12.76 10.71
#